data_AF-A0A4R1PZQ4-F1
#
_entry.id   AF-A0A4R1PZQ4-F1
#
_cell.length_a   1.000
_cell.length_b   1.000
_cell.length_c   1.000
_cell.angle_alpha   90.00
_cell.angle_beta   90.00
_cell.angle_gamma   90.00
#
_symmetry.space_group_name_H-M   'P 1'
#
loop_
_entity.id
_entity.type
_entity.pdbx_description
1 polymer ?
#
loop_
_entity_poly.entity_id
_entity_poly.type
_entity_poly.pdbx_seq_one_letter_code
_entity_poly.pdbx_strand_id
1 'polypeptide(L)'
;MKSRSKNKLILVFAGLLAGIFLILGLWYYVPQYLPLPQQKQLVPTKSPYEYYIILDQATGITLMYVSVVTVNPGDEMITGENKRYVITRVEENRAYARYVEDVIIRTKEEAVP
;
A
#
# COMPACT_ATOMS: atom_id res chain seq x y z
N MET A 1 -56.82 28.62 30.43
CA MET A 1 -56.15 28.04 29.24
C MET A 1 -54.62 28.05 29.42
N LYS A 2 -54.01 27.00 29.99
CA LYS A 2 -52.53 26.93 30.21
C LYS A 2 -51.97 25.49 30.10
N SER A 3 -52.53 24.67 29.21
CA SER A 3 -52.16 23.25 29.05
C SER A 3 -51.57 22.89 27.66
N ARG A 4 -52.01 23.57 26.58
CA ARG A 4 -51.58 23.23 25.21
C ARG A 4 -50.09 23.48 24.89
N SER A 5 -49.42 24.42 25.56
CA SER A 5 -48.00 24.72 25.29
C SER A 5 -47.03 23.73 25.94
N LYS A 6 -47.41 23.14 27.09
CA LYS A 6 -46.57 22.18 27.83
C LYS A 6 -46.39 20.87 27.04
N ASN A 7 -47.44 20.40 26.39
CA ASN A 7 -47.39 19.16 25.60
C ASN A 7 -46.51 19.33 24.33
N LYS A 8 -46.52 20.51 23.71
CA LYS A 8 -45.62 20.82 22.59
C LYS A 8 -44.15 20.90 23.04
N LEU A 9 -43.90 21.50 24.20
CA LEU A 9 -42.56 21.57 24.78
C LEU A 9 -42.01 20.16 25.11
N ILE A 10 -42.83 19.31 25.72
CA ILE A 10 -42.47 17.92 26.05
C ILE A 10 -42.14 17.11 24.79
N LEU A 11 -42.91 17.26 23.71
CA LEU A 11 -42.65 16.57 22.44
C LEU A 11 -41.33 17.02 21.79
N VAL A 12 -40.99 18.31 21.86
CA VAL A 12 -39.71 18.83 21.35
C VAL A 12 -38.54 18.28 22.18
N PHE A 13 -38.64 18.28 23.51
CA PHE A 13 -37.60 17.71 24.37
C PHE A 13 -37.43 16.19 24.18
N ALA A 14 -38.52 15.46 24.02
CA ALA A 14 -38.47 14.03 23.75
C ALA A 14 -37.79 13.72 22.39
N GLY A 15 -38.10 14.49 21.35
CA GLY A 15 -37.44 14.37 20.05
C GLY A 15 -35.95 14.69 20.12
N LEU A 16 -35.56 15.70 20.89
CA LEU A 16 -34.16 16.10 21.08
C LEU A 16 -33.37 15.03 21.83
N LEU A 17 -33.96 14.44 22.88
CA LEU A 17 -33.36 13.32 23.61
C LEU A 17 -33.20 12.09 22.73
N ALA A 18 -34.21 11.75 21.91
CA ALA A 18 -34.12 10.63 20.97
C ALA A 18 -33.00 10.86 19.94
N GLY A 19 -32.87 12.09 19.42
CA GLY A 19 -31.79 12.46 18.50
C GLY A 19 -30.40 12.31 19.13
N ILE A 20 -30.23 12.76 20.38
CA ILE A 20 -28.96 12.61 21.11
C ILE A 20 -28.61 11.13 21.31
N PHE A 21 -29.57 10.31 21.73
CA PHE A 21 -29.35 8.87 21.90
C PHE A 21 -28.96 8.18 20.59
N LEU A 22 -29.54 8.59 19.47
CA LEU A 22 -29.24 8.03 18.15
C LEU A 22 -27.83 8.41 17.69
N ILE A 23 -27.42 9.66 17.92
CA ILE A 23 -26.06 10.14 17.61
C ILE A 23 -25.01 9.42 18.48
N LEU A 24 -25.27 9.27 19.79
CA LEU A 24 -24.37 8.57 20.70
C LEU A 24 -24.23 7.09 20.34
N GLY A 25 -25.34 6.44 19.97
CA GLY A 25 -25.33 5.06 19.48
C GLY A 25 -24.46 4.93 18.22
N LEU A 26 -24.69 5.77 17.21
CA LEU A 26 -23.86 5.76 16.00
C LEU A 26 -22.38 6.01 16.30
N TRP A 27 -22.07 6.97 17.17
CA TRP A 27 -20.69 7.28 17.53
C TRP A 27 -19.98 6.12 18.24
N TYR A 28 -20.69 5.36 19.07
CA TYR A 28 -20.14 4.19 19.77
C TYR A 28 -19.97 2.97 18.84
N TYR A 29 -20.93 2.72 17.95
CA TYR A 29 -20.95 1.51 17.13
C TYR A 29 -20.20 1.62 15.80
N VAL A 30 -20.19 2.78 15.14
CA VAL A 30 -19.51 2.97 13.83
C VAL A 30 -18.02 2.60 13.85
N PRO A 31 -17.22 2.97 14.86
CA PRO A 31 -15.79 2.63 14.88
C PRO A 31 -15.51 1.13 14.89
N GLN A 32 -16.46 0.32 15.41
CA GLN A 32 -16.31 -1.13 15.51
C GLN A 32 -16.49 -1.84 14.16
N TYR A 33 -17.12 -1.18 13.19
CA TYR A 33 -17.35 -1.70 11.84
C TYR A 33 -16.43 -1.08 10.80
N LEU A 34 -15.54 -0.16 11.18
CA LEU A 34 -14.49 0.32 10.29
C LEU A 34 -13.44 -0.80 10.15
N PRO A 35 -13.17 -1.28 8.92
CA PRO A 35 -12.07 -2.21 8.72
C PRO A 35 -10.79 -1.53 9.20
N LEU A 36 -10.01 -2.23 10.04
CA LEU A 36 -8.69 -1.72 10.42
C LEU A 36 -7.92 -1.41 9.13
N PRO A 37 -7.22 -0.26 9.05
CA PRO A 37 -6.34 -0.02 7.93
C PRO A 37 -5.39 -1.21 7.84
N GLN A 38 -5.48 -1.97 6.74
CA GLN A 38 -4.54 -3.04 6.46
C GLN A 38 -3.16 -2.39 6.43
N GLN A 39 -2.37 -2.60 7.48
CA GLN A 39 -0.94 -2.36 7.42
C GLN A 39 -0.44 -3.24 6.28
N LYS A 40 -0.07 -2.61 5.16
CA LYS A 40 0.69 -3.27 4.11
C LYS A 40 1.94 -3.79 4.80
N GLN A 41 1.97 -5.09 5.09
CA GLN A 41 3.11 -5.71 5.74
C GLN A 41 4.30 -5.56 4.79
N LEU A 42 5.13 -4.54 5.01
CA LEU A 42 6.51 -4.50 4.52
C LEU A 42 7.34 -5.44 5.39
N VAL A 43 6.99 -6.72 5.41
CA VAL A 43 7.96 -7.72 5.82
C VAL A 43 8.55 -8.20 4.51
N PRO A 44 9.82 -7.87 4.18
CA PRO A 44 10.46 -8.53 3.06
C PRO A 44 10.38 -10.01 3.37
N THR A 45 9.61 -10.75 2.57
CA THR A 45 9.57 -12.21 2.65
C THR A 45 11.03 -12.65 2.61
N LYS A 46 11.53 -13.18 3.73
CA LYS A 46 12.91 -13.65 3.81
C LYS A 46 13.11 -14.63 2.67
N SER A 47 14.05 -14.32 1.79
CA SER A 47 14.40 -15.18 0.66
C SER A 47 14.71 -16.60 1.18
N PRO A 48 14.23 -17.67 0.51
CA PRO A 48 14.66 -19.04 0.83
C PRO A 48 16.13 -19.28 0.47
N TYR A 49 16.75 -18.40 -0.31
CA TYR A 49 18.15 -18.44 -0.73
C TYR A 49 18.96 -17.31 -0.11
N GLU A 50 20.26 -17.52 0.07
CA GLU A 50 21.19 -16.47 0.51
C GLU A 50 21.24 -15.31 -0.50
N TYR A 51 21.13 -15.63 -1.79
CA TYR A 51 20.98 -14.65 -2.86
C TYR A 51 20.28 -15.24 -4.08
N TYR A 52 19.62 -14.37 -4.84
CA TYR A 52 19.17 -14.60 -6.20
C TYR A 52 20.20 -14.11 -7.21
N ILE A 53 20.37 -14.85 -8.30
CA ILE A 53 21.14 -14.47 -9.49
C ILE A 53 20.15 -13.95 -10.51
N ILE A 54 20.23 -12.66 -10.83
CA ILE A 54 19.40 -12.06 -11.86
C ILE A 54 20.12 -12.16 -13.20
N LEU A 55 19.46 -12.76 -14.19
CA LEU A 55 20.00 -13.05 -15.52
C LEU A 55 19.19 -12.30 -16.58
N ASP A 56 19.87 -11.76 -17.59
CA ASP A 56 19.21 -11.31 -18.81
C ASP A 56 18.60 -12.51 -19.53
N GLN A 57 17.30 -12.45 -19.83
CA GLN A 57 16.57 -13.57 -20.43
C GLN A 57 17.07 -13.90 -21.85
N ALA A 58 17.52 -12.92 -22.62
CA ALA A 58 17.94 -13.12 -24.01
C ALA A 58 19.37 -13.63 -24.11
N THR A 59 20.27 -13.13 -23.25
CA THR A 59 21.71 -13.42 -23.34
C THR A 59 22.21 -14.39 -22.28
N GLY A 60 21.48 -14.59 -21.19
CA GLY A 60 21.90 -15.38 -20.03
C GLY A 60 23.00 -14.72 -19.19
N ILE A 61 23.35 -13.47 -19.49
CA ILE A 61 24.37 -12.71 -18.75
C ILE A 61 23.82 -12.34 -17.38
N THR A 62 24.66 -12.45 -16.35
CA THR A 62 24.33 -11.99 -15.00
C THR A 62 24.22 -10.47 -14.96
N LEU A 63 23.05 -9.97 -14.57
CA LEU A 63 22.80 -8.55 -14.37
C LEU A 63 23.19 -8.10 -12.96
N MET A 64 22.81 -8.86 -11.93
CA MET A 64 23.16 -8.57 -10.52
C MET A 64 22.84 -9.74 -9.58
N TYR A 65 23.24 -9.59 -8.31
CA TYR A 65 22.90 -10.47 -7.20
C TYR A 65 22.01 -9.75 -6.17
N VAL A 66 20.98 -10.42 -5.66
CA VAL A 66 20.01 -9.84 -4.70
C VAL A 66 19.83 -10.76 -3.50
N SER A 67 20.16 -10.32 -2.28
CA SER A 67 20.12 -11.14 -1.05
C SER A 67 19.03 -10.73 -0.04
N VAL A 68 18.55 -9.50 -0.09
CA VAL A 68 17.71 -8.93 0.99
C VAL A 68 16.24 -9.29 0.84
N VAL A 69 15.78 -9.49 -0.40
CA VAL A 69 14.36 -9.65 -0.72
C VAL A 69 14.14 -10.87 -1.59
N THR A 70 12.98 -11.51 -1.41
CA THR A 70 12.49 -12.52 -2.35
C THR A 70 12.22 -11.84 -3.69
N VAL A 71 12.77 -12.42 -4.76
CA VAL A 71 12.54 -11.94 -6.14
C VAL A 71 11.35 -12.65 -6.72
N ASN A 72 10.40 -11.91 -7.29
CA ASN A 72 9.17 -12.42 -7.86
C ASN A 72 9.03 -12.03 -9.34
N PRO A 73 8.32 -12.82 -10.16
CA PRO A 73 7.88 -12.39 -11.48
C PRO A 73 7.06 -11.08 -11.39
N GLY A 74 7.36 -10.13 -12.28
CA GLY A 74 6.77 -8.79 -12.30
C GLY A 74 7.58 -7.75 -11.51
N ASP A 75 8.55 -8.16 -10.69
CA ASP A 75 9.44 -7.21 -10.03
C ASP A 75 10.27 -6.45 -11.07
N GLU A 76 10.49 -5.16 -10.81
CA GLU A 76 11.25 -4.28 -11.67
C GLU A 76 12.60 -3.95 -11.06
N MET A 77 13.59 -3.77 -11.92
CA MET A 77 14.94 -3.40 -11.51
C MET A 77 15.53 -2.43 -12.52
N ILE A 78 16.41 -1.56 -12.04
CA ILE A 78 17.19 -0.65 -12.85
C ILE A 78 18.67 -0.99 -12.60
N THR A 79 19.43 -1.19 -13.67
CA THR A 79 20.87 -1.48 -13.59
C THR A 79 21.69 -0.19 -13.51
N GLY A 80 22.97 -0.31 -13.19
CA GLY A 80 23.90 0.83 -13.19
C GLY A 80 24.09 1.51 -14.57
N GLU A 81 23.69 0.84 -15.65
CA GLU A 81 23.67 1.41 -17.01
C GLU A 81 22.38 2.20 -17.30
N ASN A 82 21.57 2.47 -16.28
CA ASN A 82 20.25 3.07 -16.41
C ASN A 82 19.32 2.29 -17.34
N LYS A 83 19.38 0.95 -17.30
CA LYS A 83 18.45 0.11 -18.07
C LYS A 83 17.44 -0.53 -17.15
N ARG A 84 16.16 -0.45 -17.52
CA ARG A 84 15.05 -1.06 -16.79
C ARG A 84 14.79 -2.46 -17.32
N TYR A 85 14.67 -3.40 -16.40
CA TYR A 85 14.32 -4.79 -16.65
C TYR A 85 13.14 -5.21 -15.76
N VAL A 86 12.37 -6.18 -16.25
CA VAL A 86 11.26 -6.80 -15.50
C VAL A 86 11.51 -8.30 -15.39
N ILE A 87 11.40 -8.85 -14.18
CA ILE A 87 11.52 -10.29 -13.95
C ILE A 87 10.34 -11.00 -14.61
N THR A 88 10.62 -11.96 -15.49
CA THR A 88 9.59 -12.73 -16.22
C THR A 88 9.31 -14.08 -15.59
N ARG A 89 10.33 -14.71 -14.98
CA ARG A 89 10.23 -15.99 -14.29
C ARG A 89 11.36 -16.16 -13.27
N VAL A 90 11.13 -17.03 -12.29
CA VAL A 90 12.10 -17.40 -11.26
C VAL A 90 12.17 -18.92 -11.20
N GLU A 91 13.38 -19.47 -11.29
CA GLU A 91 13.69 -20.89 -11.18
C GLU A 91 14.76 -21.06 -10.11
N GLU A 92 14.38 -21.66 -8.98
CA GLU A 92 15.23 -21.76 -7.81
C GLU A 92 15.79 -20.38 -7.39
N ASN A 93 17.11 -20.24 -7.33
CA ASN A 93 17.79 -18.98 -7.02
C ASN A 93 18.13 -18.15 -8.27
N ARG A 94 17.56 -18.47 -9.45
CA ARG A 94 17.80 -17.75 -10.70
C ARG A 94 16.54 -17.01 -11.13
N ALA A 95 16.63 -15.70 -11.30
CA ALA A 95 15.55 -14.90 -11.85
C ALA A 95 15.93 -14.43 -13.25
N TYR A 96 15.03 -14.58 -14.22
CA TYR A 96 15.24 -14.15 -15.59
C TYR A 96 14.51 -12.84 -15.82
N ALA A 97 15.21 -11.85 -16.33
CA ALA A 97 14.72 -10.50 -16.52
C ALA A 97 14.73 -10.12 -18.00
N ARG A 98 13.67 -9.48 -18.47
CA ARG A 98 13.58 -8.96 -19.84
C ARG A 98 13.77 -7.45 -19.83
N TYR A 99 14.60 -6.97 -20.74
CA TYR A 99 14.79 -5.53 -20.97
C TYR A 99 13.46 -4.86 -21.36
N VAL A 100 13.23 -3.67 -20.82
CA VAL A 100 12.06 -2.85 -21.13
C VAL A 100 12.47 -1.57 -21.84
N GLU A 101 13.31 -0.76 -21.21
CA GLU A 101 13.68 0.58 -21.71
C GLU A 101 14.92 1.14 -21.02
N ASP A 102 15.49 2.19 -21.60
CA ASP A 102 16.51 3.02 -20.96
C ASP A 102 15.85 4.11 -20.09
N VAL A 103 16.45 4.37 -18.94
CA VAL A 103 15.96 5.31 -17.93
C VAL A 103 16.77 6.60 -17.99
N ILE A 104 16.10 7.72 -18.25
CA ILE A 104 16.75 9.05 -18.24
C ILE A 104 16.59 9.65 -16.84
N ILE A 105 17.68 9.69 -16.08
CA ILE A 105 17.69 10.30 -14.74
C ILE A 105 17.86 11.81 -14.89
N ARG A 106 16.85 12.59 -14.45
CA ARG A 106 16.96 14.05 -14.32
C ARG A 106 17.32 14.39 -12.88
N THR A 107 18.57 14.75 -12.63
CA THR A 107 18.97 15.31 -11.34
C THR A 107 18.28 16.66 -11.18
N LYS A 108 17.33 16.76 -10.27
CA LYS A 108 16.78 18.05 -9.87
C LYS A 108 17.80 18.66 -8.92
N GLU A 109 18.76 19.39 -9.48
CA GLU A 109 19.69 20.20 -8.70
C GLU A 109 18.88 21.09 -7.75
N GLU A 110 19.21 20.97 -6.47
CA GLU A 110 18.65 21.74 -5.38
C GLU A 110 18.95 23.21 -5.66
N ALA A 111 17.92 24.00 -5.93
CA ALA A 111 18.01 25.46 -5.89
C ALA A 111 18.25 25.84 -4.42
N VAL A 112 19.51 25.83 -4.01
CA VAL A 112 19.93 26.39 -2.72
C VAL A 112 19.91 27.92 -2.90
N PRO A 113 19.08 28.65 -2.16
CA PRO A 113 18.99 30.11 -2.23
C PRO A 113 20.27 30.81 -1.77
#